data_AF-A0A165E104-F1
#
_entry.id   AF-A0A165E104-F1
#
_cell.length_a   1.000
_cell.length_b   1.000
_cell.length_c   1.000
_cell.angle_alpha   90.00
_cell.angle_beta   90.00
_cell.angle_gamma   90.00
#
_symmetry.space_group_name_H-M   'P 1'
#
loop_
_entity.id
_entity.type
_entity.pdbx_description
1 polymer ?
#
loop_
_entity_poly.entity_id
_entity_poly.type
_entity_poly.pdbx_seq_one_letter_code
_entity_poly.pdbx_strand_id
1 'polypeptide(L)'
;MTPPLPFRAEHIGSLKRPARLVEARYQFQHGNLSRSELTAIEDEEILRIVKLQQKLGFKAITDGEFRRFMYFDGFFENLEGFTLLSQSSPEMYRPYAPDAQICKAFGVGPPTFLCTSKIRRIKPCYVPWFQFLAKSVSPEDVKHLKISIVSPEFLHLRHAPGYVYTSEAYSSDNEYFADIAQAYRVELDCGVDSDALLDRYVQLYNDCISSRKLDMTIGMHMCRGNFRGGIHFAEGGYDKIAVKLFNSLNVDFFYLEYDSPRAGGFEPLRYYPKTKPVVLGLISTKTPELEDKNAIVARLDEASRYLEDPKKDRMHLSPQCGFASVLEGNNISDQDMEAKRMLSEAKLALVVELAQDVWGNSSCRGKIKRNHSSPNDNTTQQHVTRLFRSASRCHCLATAPISFTLEKNTTMTTDQSASMAQLSDNHRPSIRVALLRDKQTTYVIPLESCLTWTDAISCFQAIFPELKAPIIYDGENGDVIHSSDWTSIAPWVSLLRVVAVPARKCGVDPVGTRLSKKGVYLSLDLTAEEADLEDGDILRWSWLIKA
;
A
#
# COMPACT_ATOMS: atom_id res chain seq x y z
N MET A 1 -14.80 15.48 1.17
CA MET A 1 -15.95 14.56 1.12
C MET A 1 -16.80 14.80 2.36
N THR A 2 -18.12 14.87 2.22
CA THR A 2 -19.04 14.95 3.37
C THR A 2 -19.00 13.62 4.13
N PRO A 3 -18.92 13.60 5.47
CA PRO A 3 -18.94 12.35 6.23
C PRO A 3 -20.25 11.59 5.96
N PRO A 4 -20.22 10.24 5.97
CA PRO A 4 -21.41 9.44 5.75
C PRO A 4 -22.45 9.74 6.84
N LEU A 5 -23.72 9.86 6.43
CA LEU A 5 -24.82 10.02 7.37
C LEU A 5 -25.12 8.69 8.09
N PRO A 6 -25.68 8.72 9.31
CA PRO A 6 -26.18 7.52 9.97
C PRO A 6 -27.21 6.79 9.09
N PHE A 7 -27.25 5.46 9.23
CA PHE A 7 -28.28 4.66 8.57
C PHE A 7 -29.66 4.91 9.17
N ARG A 8 -30.71 4.64 8.37
CA ARG A 8 -32.11 4.80 8.82
C ARG A 8 -32.46 3.88 10.00
N ALA A 9 -31.86 2.67 10.03
CA ALA A 9 -31.92 1.76 11.16
C ALA A 9 -30.55 1.74 11.85
N GLU A 10 -30.52 2.22 13.10
CA GLU A 10 -29.30 2.43 13.89
C GLU A 10 -29.57 2.03 15.35
N HIS A 11 -28.51 1.70 16.08
CA HIS A 11 -28.53 1.42 17.51
C HIS A 11 -27.24 1.95 18.15
N ILE A 12 -27.26 2.40 19.42
CA ILE A 12 -26.19 3.26 19.94
C ILE A 12 -24.79 2.63 19.95
N GLY A 13 -24.65 1.40 20.44
CA GLY A 13 -23.34 0.80 20.72
C GLY A 13 -23.47 -0.43 21.61
N SER A 14 -23.50 -0.20 22.93
CA SER A 14 -23.58 -1.27 23.93
C SER A 14 -24.78 -2.21 23.73
N LEU A 15 -24.55 -3.51 23.84
CA LEU A 15 -25.60 -4.53 23.91
C LEU A 15 -25.62 -5.21 25.28
N LYS A 16 -26.73 -5.88 25.61
CA LYS A 16 -26.84 -6.63 26.86
C LYS A 16 -25.85 -7.81 26.84
N ARG A 17 -24.94 -7.81 27.82
CA ARG A 17 -23.95 -8.87 28.01
C ARG A 17 -24.66 -10.17 28.42
N PRO A 18 -24.38 -11.31 27.76
CA PRO A 18 -24.97 -12.59 28.13
C PRO A 18 -24.42 -13.10 29.47
N ALA A 19 -25.18 -13.95 30.15
CA ALA A 19 -24.79 -14.50 31.46
C ALA A 19 -23.39 -15.13 31.46
N ARG A 20 -23.03 -15.85 30.38
CA ARG A 20 -21.69 -16.44 30.19
C ARG A 20 -20.57 -15.40 30.28
N LEU A 21 -20.75 -14.24 29.64
CA LEU A 21 -19.74 -13.17 29.66
C LEU A 21 -19.68 -12.47 31.02
N VAL A 22 -20.83 -12.31 31.68
CA VAL A 22 -20.90 -11.74 33.04
C VAL A 22 -20.15 -12.65 34.03
N GLU A 23 -20.41 -13.96 33.96
CA GLU A 23 -19.73 -14.96 34.80
C GLU A 23 -18.22 -15.00 34.53
N ALA A 24 -17.81 -15.01 33.26
CA ALA A 24 -16.40 -14.98 32.89
C ALA A 24 -15.66 -13.75 33.46
N ARG A 25 -16.29 -12.57 33.42
CA ARG A 25 -15.74 -11.36 34.05
C ARG A 25 -15.63 -11.47 35.56
N TYR A 26 -16.65 -12.04 36.21
CA TYR A 26 -16.61 -12.28 37.65
C TYR A 26 -15.45 -13.22 38.02
N GLN A 27 -15.27 -14.33 37.30
CA GLN A 27 -14.17 -15.26 37.52
C GLN A 27 -12.80 -14.61 37.27
N PHE A 28 -12.67 -13.79 36.23
CA PHE A 28 -11.44 -13.04 35.96
C PHE A 28 -11.10 -12.05 37.10
N GLN A 29 -12.09 -11.30 37.60
CA GLN A 29 -11.90 -10.37 38.72
C GLN A 29 -11.48 -11.06 40.02
N HIS A 30 -11.87 -12.33 40.22
CA HIS A 30 -11.49 -13.15 41.37
C HIS A 30 -10.23 -14.01 41.14
N GLY A 31 -9.55 -13.84 40.00
CA GLY A 31 -8.32 -14.58 39.69
C GLY A 31 -8.52 -16.04 39.28
N ASN A 32 -9.77 -16.47 39.04
CA ASN A 32 -10.13 -17.83 38.67
C ASN A 32 -10.14 -18.06 37.15
N LEU A 33 -9.95 -17.01 36.36
CA LEU A 33 -9.90 -17.04 34.90
C LEU A 33 -8.72 -16.18 34.45
N SER A 34 -7.94 -16.65 33.48
CA SER A 34 -6.84 -15.87 32.90
C SER A 34 -7.35 -14.79 31.94
N ARG A 35 -6.51 -13.79 31.63
CA ARG A 35 -6.86 -12.75 30.64
C ARG A 35 -7.11 -13.33 29.25
N SER A 36 -6.35 -14.35 28.85
CA SER A 36 -6.51 -15.02 27.55
C SER A 36 -7.83 -15.77 27.46
N GLU A 37 -8.22 -16.49 28.52
CA GLU A 37 -9.52 -17.17 28.59
C GLU A 37 -10.69 -16.20 28.57
N LEU A 38 -10.62 -15.08 29.31
CA LEU A 38 -11.64 -14.03 29.24
C LEU A 38 -11.73 -13.47 27.81
N THR A 39 -10.58 -13.19 27.19
CA THR A 39 -10.54 -12.63 25.83
C THR A 39 -11.17 -13.58 24.82
N ALA A 40 -10.94 -14.90 24.92
CA ALA A 40 -11.59 -15.88 24.05
C ALA A 40 -13.12 -15.86 24.19
N ILE A 41 -13.63 -15.76 25.42
CA ILE A 41 -15.09 -15.65 25.67
C ILE A 41 -15.65 -14.33 25.13
N GLU A 42 -14.93 -13.21 25.31
CA GLU A 42 -15.29 -11.92 24.72
C GLU A 42 -15.39 -12.02 23.19
N ASP A 43 -14.37 -12.61 22.54
CA ASP A 43 -14.28 -12.78 21.09
C ASP A 43 -15.46 -13.58 20.55
N GLU A 44 -15.76 -14.73 21.15
CA GLU A 44 -16.88 -15.58 20.77
C GLU A 44 -18.23 -14.85 20.88
N GLU A 45 -18.45 -14.12 21.98
CA GLU A 45 -19.69 -13.39 22.19
C GLU A 45 -19.82 -12.18 21.27
N ILE A 46 -18.72 -11.50 20.93
CA ILE A 46 -18.69 -10.43 19.92
C ILE A 46 -19.07 -11.00 18.55
N LEU A 47 -18.47 -12.10 18.11
CA LEU A 47 -18.79 -12.72 16.82
C LEU A 47 -20.26 -13.17 16.75
N ARG A 48 -20.83 -13.62 17.88
CA ARG A 48 -22.25 -13.97 17.97
C ARG A 48 -23.17 -12.75 17.75
N ILE A 49 -22.88 -11.62 18.37
CA ILE A 49 -23.70 -10.40 18.19
C ILE A 49 -23.46 -9.71 16.85
N VAL A 50 -22.29 -9.88 16.22
CA VAL A 50 -22.06 -9.44 14.83
C VAL A 50 -23.03 -10.16 13.90
N LYS A 51 -23.09 -11.50 13.99
CA LYS A 51 -24.04 -12.31 13.21
C LYS A 51 -25.50 -11.95 13.48
N LEU A 52 -25.84 -11.62 14.74
CA LEU A 52 -27.18 -11.16 15.09
C LEU A 52 -27.52 -9.82 14.42
N GLN A 53 -26.64 -8.83 14.52
CA GLN A 53 -26.85 -7.51 13.91
C GLN A 53 -27.00 -7.63 12.38
N GLN A 54 -26.16 -8.43 11.73
CA GLN A 54 -26.26 -8.74 10.29
C GLN A 54 -27.60 -9.41 9.95
N LYS A 55 -28.01 -10.43 10.72
CA LYS A 55 -29.29 -11.13 10.53
C LYS A 55 -30.50 -10.17 10.65
N LEU A 56 -30.42 -9.20 11.56
CA LEU A 56 -31.46 -8.19 11.76
C LEU A 56 -31.44 -7.07 10.70
N GLY A 57 -30.44 -7.05 9.81
CA GLY A 57 -30.33 -6.07 8.73
C GLY A 57 -29.68 -4.74 9.13
N PHE A 58 -29.02 -4.66 10.29
CA PHE A 58 -28.23 -3.49 10.64
C PHE A 58 -27.03 -3.36 9.70
N LYS A 59 -26.83 -2.16 9.17
CA LYS A 59 -25.65 -1.82 8.36
C LYS A 59 -24.48 -1.37 9.23
N ALA A 60 -24.75 -0.57 10.26
CA ALA A 60 -23.75 -0.25 11.28
C ALA A 60 -23.61 -1.41 12.27
N ILE A 61 -22.43 -2.02 12.31
CA ILE A 61 -22.12 -3.15 13.21
C ILE A 61 -21.17 -2.67 14.31
N THR A 62 -21.48 -3.06 15.54
CA THR A 62 -20.67 -2.76 16.73
C THR A 62 -20.21 -4.04 17.42
N ASP A 63 -19.22 -3.93 18.30
CA ASP A 63 -18.79 -5.02 19.20
C ASP A 63 -19.64 -5.13 20.48
N GLY A 64 -20.75 -4.38 20.55
CA GLY A 64 -21.65 -4.35 21.71
C GLY A 64 -21.01 -3.84 23.00
N GLU A 65 -19.80 -3.27 22.95
CA GLU A 65 -18.98 -2.90 24.11
C GLU A 65 -18.70 -4.10 25.05
N PHE A 66 -18.62 -5.32 24.49
CA PHE A 66 -18.50 -6.54 25.28
C PHE A 66 -17.17 -6.69 26.01
N ARG A 67 -16.12 -5.98 25.60
CA ARG A 67 -14.80 -5.94 26.27
C ARG A 67 -14.74 -4.98 27.45
N ARG A 68 -15.73 -4.10 27.56
CA ARG A 68 -15.78 -3.04 28.56
C ARG A 68 -16.52 -3.52 29.80
N PHE A 69 -16.07 -3.10 30.98
CA PHE A 69 -16.86 -3.16 32.20
C PHE A 69 -17.72 -1.88 32.29
N MET A 70 -17.09 -0.70 32.24
CA MET A 70 -17.72 0.62 32.05
C MET A 70 -17.51 1.13 30.63
N TYR A 71 -18.44 1.93 30.12
CA TYR A 71 -18.45 2.32 28.70
C TYR A 71 -17.17 3.06 28.22
N PHE A 72 -16.41 3.66 29.14
CA PHE A 72 -15.15 4.38 28.86
C PHE A 72 -13.90 3.51 28.97
N ASP A 73 -14.01 2.26 29.45
CA ASP A 73 -12.87 1.36 29.61
C ASP A 73 -12.10 1.20 28.30
N GLY A 74 -10.78 1.07 28.41
CA GLY A 74 -9.86 1.05 27.26
C GLY A 74 -9.37 2.42 26.82
N PHE A 75 -9.93 3.54 27.32
CA PHE A 75 -9.43 4.88 27.01
C PHE A 75 -8.44 5.38 28.07
N PHE A 76 -8.92 5.83 29.23
CA PHE A 76 -8.08 6.48 30.25
C PHE A 76 -6.93 5.61 30.77
N GLU A 77 -7.12 4.29 30.87
CA GLU A 77 -6.09 3.32 31.28
C GLU A 77 -4.91 3.20 30.30
N ASN A 78 -5.12 3.60 29.04
CA ASN A 78 -4.11 3.55 27.97
C ASN A 78 -3.44 4.92 27.74
N LEU A 79 -3.77 5.91 28.57
CA LEU A 79 -3.16 7.22 28.60
C LEU A 79 -2.20 7.34 29.78
N GLU A 80 -0.99 7.79 29.51
CA GLU A 80 -0.15 8.40 30.53
C GLU A 80 -0.81 9.68 31.04
N GLY A 81 -0.53 10.05 32.29
CA GLY A 81 -1.15 11.19 32.95
C GLY A 81 -2.35 10.82 33.82
N PHE A 82 -2.94 9.64 33.64
CA PHE A 82 -4.07 9.17 34.45
C PHE A 82 -3.66 8.07 35.43
N THR A 83 -4.09 8.22 36.68
CA THR A 83 -3.92 7.22 37.75
C THR A 83 -5.28 6.66 38.13
N LEU A 84 -5.40 5.32 38.09
CA LEU A 84 -6.61 4.64 38.57
C LEU A 84 -6.71 4.75 40.09
N LEU A 85 -7.83 5.28 40.56
CA LEU A 85 -8.26 5.25 41.95
C LEU A 85 -9.30 4.15 42.11
N SER A 86 -8.98 3.13 42.90
CA SER A 86 -9.83 1.94 43.08
C SER A 86 -11.15 2.25 43.80
N GLN A 87 -11.19 3.32 44.58
CA GLN A 87 -12.38 3.86 45.21
C GLN A 87 -12.34 5.38 45.13
N SER A 88 -13.50 5.99 44.99
CA SER A 88 -13.65 7.44 44.97
C SER A 88 -14.49 7.92 46.16
N SER A 89 -14.37 9.20 46.51
CA SER A 89 -15.16 9.82 47.57
C SER A 89 -16.18 10.80 46.99
N PRO A 90 -17.27 11.14 47.73
CA PRO A 90 -18.29 12.05 47.22
C PRO A 90 -17.75 13.42 46.79
N GLU A 91 -16.70 13.93 47.45
CA GLU A 91 -16.11 15.25 47.22
C GLU A 91 -15.38 15.34 45.88
N MET A 92 -14.95 14.18 45.35
CA MET A 92 -14.30 14.11 44.04
C MET A 92 -15.24 14.47 42.90
N TYR A 93 -16.56 14.44 43.12
CA TYR A 93 -17.55 14.61 42.08
C TYR A 93 -18.35 15.89 42.27
N ARG A 94 -18.76 16.49 41.16
CA ARG A 94 -19.71 17.60 41.20
C ARG A 94 -21.06 17.10 41.75
N PRO A 95 -21.82 17.94 42.46
CA PRO A 95 -23.07 17.51 43.11
C PRO A 95 -24.12 16.90 42.15
N TYR A 96 -24.11 17.31 40.88
CA TYR A 96 -25.02 16.76 39.87
C TYR A 96 -24.57 15.41 39.30
N ALA A 97 -23.31 15.03 39.50
CA ALA A 97 -22.79 13.77 38.97
C ALA A 97 -23.43 12.61 39.73
N PRO A 98 -23.98 11.59 39.05
CA PRO A 98 -24.58 10.44 39.71
C PRO A 98 -23.63 9.72 40.67
N ASP A 99 -22.33 9.75 40.40
CA ASP A 99 -21.30 9.13 41.25
C ASP A 99 -21.30 9.75 42.65
N ALA A 100 -21.52 11.06 42.77
CA ALA A 100 -21.58 11.73 44.07
C ALA A 100 -22.70 11.15 44.96
N GLN A 101 -23.84 10.79 44.35
CA GLN A 101 -24.97 10.19 45.05
C GLN A 101 -24.68 8.73 45.40
N ILE A 102 -24.05 7.98 44.50
CA ILE A 102 -23.61 6.59 44.73
C ILE A 102 -22.62 6.53 45.90
N CYS A 103 -21.60 7.40 45.90
CA CYS A 103 -20.62 7.47 46.98
C CYS A 103 -21.30 7.71 48.33
N LYS A 104 -22.28 8.62 48.39
CA LYS A 104 -23.02 8.94 49.62
C LYS A 104 -23.90 7.77 50.08
N ALA A 105 -24.53 7.05 49.16
CA ALA A 105 -25.42 5.94 49.47
C ALA A 105 -24.66 4.71 49.99
N PHE A 106 -23.48 4.42 49.44
CA PHE A 106 -22.72 3.20 49.74
C PHE A 106 -21.46 3.43 50.59
N GLY A 107 -21.16 4.68 50.96
CA GLY A 107 -19.98 5.05 51.74
C GLY A 107 -18.66 5.04 50.96
N VAL A 108 -18.63 4.41 49.78
CA VAL A 108 -17.51 4.39 48.84
C VAL A 108 -18.02 4.53 47.41
N GLY A 109 -17.26 5.24 46.59
CA GLY A 109 -17.54 5.45 45.17
C GLY A 109 -16.91 4.41 44.24
N PRO A 110 -17.38 4.31 42.99
CA PRO A 110 -16.79 3.42 42.00
C PRO A 110 -15.35 3.82 41.68
N PRO A 111 -14.55 2.93 41.06
CA PRO A 111 -13.24 3.28 40.55
C PRO A 111 -13.31 4.45 39.56
N THR A 112 -12.30 5.32 39.56
CA THR A 112 -12.21 6.47 38.65
C THR A 112 -10.75 6.82 38.36
N PHE A 113 -10.50 7.77 37.45
CA PHE A 113 -9.15 8.17 37.07
C PHE A 113 -8.87 9.62 37.47
N LEU A 114 -7.74 9.87 38.13
CA LEU A 114 -7.26 11.22 38.41
C LEU A 114 -6.13 11.58 37.46
N CYS A 115 -6.13 12.78 36.90
CA CYS A 115 -5.03 13.25 36.08
C CYS A 115 -3.92 13.87 36.94
N THR A 116 -2.74 13.25 36.98
CA THR A 116 -1.63 13.63 37.88
C THR A 116 -0.38 14.11 37.15
N SER A 117 -0.33 13.97 35.81
CA SER A 117 0.73 14.49 34.96
C SER A 117 0.21 14.76 33.53
N LYS A 118 1.09 15.26 32.65
CA LYS A 118 0.74 15.55 31.25
C LYS A 118 0.22 14.30 30.54
N ILE A 119 -0.82 14.49 29.74
CA ILE A 119 -1.55 13.40 29.08
C ILE A 119 -0.82 13.03 27.81
N ARG A 120 -0.54 11.75 27.65
CA ARG A 120 0.02 11.20 26.40
C ARG A 120 -0.55 9.83 26.15
N ARG A 121 -0.99 9.57 24.91
CA ARG A 121 -1.39 8.23 24.52
C ARG A 121 -0.14 7.34 24.40
N ILE A 122 -0.05 6.34 25.27
CA ILE A 122 1.09 5.40 25.31
C ILE A 122 0.76 4.03 24.72
N LYS A 123 -0.53 3.69 24.65
CA LYS A 123 -1.03 2.44 24.07
C LYS A 123 -2.27 2.70 23.22
N PRO A 124 -2.55 1.86 22.21
CA PRO A 124 -3.82 1.91 21.52
C PRO A 124 -5.00 1.67 22.43
N CYS A 125 -6.02 2.52 22.30
CA CYS A 125 -7.22 2.44 23.13
C CYS A 125 -8.19 1.41 22.53
N TYR A 126 -8.90 1.80 21.48
CA TYR A 126 -9.93 1.04 20.80
C TYR A 126 -9.49 0.45 19.45
N VAL A 127 -8.38 0.93 18.86
CA VAL A 127 -7.84 0.41 17.58
C VAL A 127 -7.75 -1.13 17.55
N PRO A 128 -7.23 -1.84 18.57
CA PRO A 128 -7.15 -3.30 18.52
C PRO A 128 -8.53 -3.97 18.47
N TRP A 129 -9.53 -3.38 19.13
CA TRP A 129 -10.91 -3.89 19.14
C TRP A 129 -11.60 -3.63 17.80
N PHE A 130 -11.35 -2.46 17.20
CA PHE A 130 -11.77 -2.17 15.83
C PHE A 130 -11.15 -3.16 14.82
N GLN A 131 -9.85 -3.43 14.92
CA GLN A 131 -9.15 -4.37 14.05
C GLN A 131 -9.69 -5.80 14.19
N PHE A 132 -10.03 -6.23 15.41
CA PHE A 132 -10.71 -7.50 15.63
C PHE A 132 -12.08 -7.54 14.93
N LEU A 133 -12.89 -6.50 15.11
CA LEU A 133 -14.21 -6.40 14.47
C LEU A 133 -14.10 -6.36 12.94
N ALA A 134 -13.12 -5.65 12.39
CA ALA A 134 -12.83 -5.57 10.96
C ALA A 134 -12.55 -6.94 10.34
N LYS A 135 -11.87 -7.84 11.06
CA LYS A 135 -11.62 -9.22 10.61
C LYS A 135 -12.89 -10.09 10.59
N SER A 136 -13.97 -9.67 11.25
CA SER A 136 -15.23 -10.43 11.32
C SER A 136 -16.23 -10.10 10.22
N VAL A 137 -15.93 -9.11 9.38
CA VAL A 137 -16.77 -8.67 8.25
C VAL A 137 -15.97 -8.68 6.95
N SER A 138 -16.64 -8.54 5.81
CA SER A 138 -15.95 -8.41 4.53
C SER A 138 -15.26 -7.03 4.40
N PRO A 139 -14.19 -6.91 3.57
CA PRO A 139 -13.46 -5.65 3.40
C PRO A 139 -14.35 -4.46 3.03
N GLU A 140 -15.38 -4.67 2.22
CA GLU A 140 -16.34 -3.64 1.80
C GLU A 140 -17.24 -3.14 2.94
N ASP A 141 -17.44 -3.96 3.98
CA ASP A 141 -18.28 -3.65 5.14
C ASP A 141 -17.49 -3.00 6.29
N VAL A 142 -16.15 -2.99 6.25
CA VAL A 142 -15.31 -2.37 7.28
C VAL A 142 -15.66 -0.89 7.49
N LYS A 143 -15.97 -0.17 6.41
CA LYS A 143 -16.39 1.25 6.45
C LYS A 143 -17.72 1.51 7.16
N HIS A 144 -18.47 0.44 7.48
CA HIS A 144 -19.74 0.51 8.19
C HIS A 144 -19.62 0.08 9.65
N LEU A 145 -18.44 -0.34 10.09
CA LEU A 145 -18.21 -0.65 11.50
C LEU A 145 -18.26 0.62 12.34
N LYS A 146 -18.77 0.45 13.57
CA LYS A 146 -18.89 1.52 14.55
C LYS A 146 -18.32 1.09 15.88
N ILE A 147 -17.47 1.95 16.45
CA ILE A 147 -16.98 1.88 17.81
C ILE A 147 -17.46 3.13 18.54
N SER A 148 -18.16 2.95 19.66
CA SER A 148 -18.47 4.06 20.57
C SER A 148 -17.20 4.43 21.32
N ILE A 149 -16.89 5.72 21.42
CA ILE A 149 -15.77 6.22 22.23
C ILE A 149 -16.34 7.11 23.32
N VAL A 150 -15.69 7.13 24.49
CA VAL A 150 -16.08 8.06 25.56
C VAL A 150 -15.98 9.51 25.06
N SER A 151 -16.76 10.43 25.62
CA SER A 151 -16.62 11.85 25.33
C SER A 151 -15.31 12.40 25.92
N PRO A 152 -14.57 13.27 25.20
CA PRO A 152 -13.29 13.82 25.66
C PRO A 152 -13.36 14.49 27.04
N GLU A 153 -14.46 15.17 27.33
CA GLU A 153 -14.68 15.90 28.56
C GLU A 153 -15.20 15.05 29.72
N PHE A 154 -15.36 13.72 29.56
CA PHE A 154 -16.12 12.90 30.52
C PHE A 154 -15.69 13.02 31.99
N LEU A 155 -14.38 12.94 32.28
CA LEU A 155 -13.87 13.11 33.64
C LEU A 155 -13.97 14.56 34.09
N HIS A 156 -13.60 15.51 33.22
CA HIS A 156 -13.75 16.94 33.49
C HIS A 156 -15.19 17.32 33.81
N LEU A 157 -16.20 16.73 33.16
CA LEU A 157 -17.63 16.94 33.36
C LEU A 157 -18.13 16.40 34.71
N ARG A 158 -17.45 15.42 35.31
CA ARG A 158 -17.95 14.75 36.52
C ARG A 158 -17.16 15.12 37.76
N HIS A 159 -15.85 15.27 37.64
CA HIS A 159 -14.99 15.57 38.79
C HIS A 159 -15.11 17.03 39.22
N ALA A 160 -15.09 17.25 40.54
CA ALA A 160 -15.06 18.59 41.10
C ALA A 160 -13.70 19.27 40.80
N PRO A 161 -13.65 20.62 40.78
CA PRO A 161 -12.38 21.34 40.68
C PRO A 161 -11.36 20.84 41.72
N GLY A 162 -10.11 20.66 41.31
CA GLY A 162 -9.05 20.04 42.12
C GLY A 162 -8.98 18.51 42.04
N TYR A 163 -9.99 17.86 41.46
CA TYR A 163 -10.03 16.40 41.22
C TYR A 163 -10.07 16.03 39.74
N VAL A 164 -10.11 17.01 38.83
CA VAL A 164 -9.98 16.77 37.39
C VAL A 164 -8.52 16.48 37.02
N TYR A 165 -7.64 17.39 37.43
CA TYR A 165 -6.19 17.28 37.30
C TYR A 165 -5.50 18.00 38.46
N THR A 166 -4.26 17.62 38.76
CA THR A 166 -3.45 18.33 39.77
C THR A 166 -2.88 19.64 39.22
N SER A 167 -2.61 20.61 40.11
CA SER A 167 -1.99 21.88 39.73
C SER A 167 -0.60 21.73 39.10
N GLU A 168 0.08 20.63 39.42
CA GLU A 168 1.39 20.28 38.85
C GLU A 168 1.26 19.75 37.42
N ALA A 169 0.13 19.13 37.07
CA ALA A 169 -0.12 18.58 35.74
C ALA A 169 -0.52 19.67 34.74
N TYR A 170 -1.44 20.57 35.15
CA TYR A 170 -1.98 21.62 34.28
C TYR A 170 -2.28 22.91 35.03
N SER A 171 -2.01 24.02 34.35
CA SER A 171 -2.32 25.37 34.83
C SER A 171 -3.74 25.83 34.47
N SER A 172 -4.36 25.18 33.46
CA SER A 172 -5.65 25.58 32.91
C SER A 172 -6.36 24.43 32.19
N ASP A 173 -7.69 24.54 32.10
CA ASP A 173 -8.55 23.63 31.34
C ASP A 173 -8.15 23.59 29.86
N ASN A 174 -7.67 24.71 29.30
CA ASN A 174 -7.26 24.79 27.90
C ASN A 174 -6.06 23.88 27.60
N GLU A 175 -5.06 23.84 28.48
CA GLU A 175 -3.93 22.92 28.32
C GLU A 175 -4.36 21.46 28.48
N TYR A 176 -5.21 21.17 29.47
CA TYR A 176 -5.73 19.82 29.70
C TYR A 176 -6.53 19.31 28.49
N PHE A 177 -7.43 20.14 27.95
CA PHE A 177 -8.22 19.80 26.77
C PHE A 177 -7.37 19.70 25.51
N ALA A 178 -6.28 20.47 25.39
CA ALA A 178 -5.35 20.33 24.27
C ALA A 178 -4.70 18.94 24.23
N ASP A 179 -4.22 18.44 25.38
CA ASP A 179 -3.57 17.14 25.46
C ASP A 179 -4.58 15.98 25.32
N ILE A 180 -5.80 16.12 25.88
CA ILE A 180 -6.91 15.20 25.61
C ILE A 180 -7.23 15.15 24.11
N ALA A 181 -7.40 16.32 23.47
CA ALA A 181 -7.70 16.39 22.04
C ALA A 181 -6.60 15.74 21.20
N GLN A 182 -5.32 15.89 21.58
CA GLN A 182 -4.22 15.21 20.93
C GLN A 182 -4.34 13.68 21.07
N ALA A 183 -4.63 13.17 22.27
CA ALA A 183 -4.84 11.74 22.48
C ALA A 183 -5.97 11.17 21.59
N TYR A 184 -7.07 11.91 21.41
CA TYR A 184 -8.14 11.54 20.48
C TYR A 184 -7.69 11.56 19.02
N ARG A 185 -6.98 12.60 18.58
CA ARG A 185 -6.48 12.66 17.19
C ARG A 185 -5.61 11.47 16.86
N VAL A 186 -4.68 11.12 17.74
CA VAL A 186 -3.81 9.94 17.57
C VAL A 186 -4.64 8.66 17.53
N GLU A 187 -5.65 8.52 18.40
CA GLU A 187 -6.51 7.33 18.39
C GLU A 187 -7.36 7.22 17.12
N LEU A 188 -7.92 8.33 16.64
CA LEU A 188 -8.70 8.39 15.40
C LEU A 188 -7.84 8.16 14.16
N ASP A 189 -6.56 8.50 14.21
CA ASP A 189 -5.58 8.26 13.15
C ASP A 189 -4.97 6.85 13.24
N CYS A 190 -5.80 5.86 13.58
CA CYS A 190 -5.44 4.45 13.75
C CYS A 190 -4.26 4.21 14.71
N GLY A 191 -4.03 5.15 15.63
CA GLY A 191 -2.97 5.07 16.62
C GLY A 191 -1.62 5.61 16.22
N VAL A 192 -1.53 6.21 15.02
CA VAL A 192 -0.37 6.94 14.55
C VAL A 192 -0.57 8.42 14.88
N ASP A 193 0.47 9.11 15.32
CA ASP A 193 0.46 10.57 15.37
C ASP A 193 1.03 11.09 14.05
N SER A 194 0.19 11.21 13.02
CA SER A 194 0.67 11.62 11.68
C SER A 194 1.31 13.01 11.67
N ASP A 195 0.88 13.92 12.55
CA ASP A 195 1.46 15.26 12.63
C ASP A 195 2.88 15.21 13.22
N ALA A 196 3.07 14.49 14.32
CA ALA A 196 4.39 14.27 14.91
C ALA A 196 5.30 13.44 13.99
N LEU A 197 4.73 12.50 13.23
CA LEU A 197 5.48 11.73 12.24
C LEU A 197 5.96 12.61 11.07
N LEU A 198 5.10 13.49 10.56
CA LEU A 198 5.48 14.49 9.56
C LEU A 198 6.57 15.41 10.08
N ASP A 199 6.49 15.87 11.34
CA ASP A 199 7.57 16.66 11.97
C ASP A 199 8.90 15.91 11.98
N ARG A 200 8.89 14.63 12.37
CA ARG A 200 10.09 13.80 12.37
C ARG A 200 10.67 13.62 10.97
N TYR A 201 9.84 13.40 9.96
CA TYR A 201 10.32 13.27 8.58
C TYR A 201 10.87 14.58 8.02
N VAL A 202 10.20 15.71 8.28
CA VAL A 202 10.74 17.03 7.91
C VAL A 202 12.09 17.27 8.58
N GLN A 203 12.20 16.99 9.88
CA GLN A 203 13.46 17.14 10.62
C GLN A 203 14.55 16.23 10.04
N LEU A 204 14.24 14.95 9.79
CA LEU A 204 15.17 13.99 9.21
C LEU A 204 15.73 14.50 7.86
N TYR A 205 14.85 14.94 6.96
CA TYR A 205 15.31 15.49 5.68
C TYR A 205 16.16 16.75 5.86
N ASN A 206 15.75 17.66 6.74
CA ASN A 206 16.50 18.88 7.04
C ASN A 206 17.91 18.57 7.59
N ASP A 207 18.03 17.56 8.46
CA ASP A 207 19.31 17.13 9.01
C ASP A 207 20.19 16.52 7.91
N CYS A 208 19.62 15.66 7.04
CA CYS A 208 20.33 15.06 5.91
C CYS A 208 20.91 16.10 4.93
N ILE A 209 20.26 17.25 4.77
CA ILE A 209 20.67 18.29 3.82
C ILE A 209 21.34 19.50 4.48
N SER A 210 21.54 19.47 5.80
CA SER A 210 22.03 20.60 6.60
C SER A 210 23.42 21.09 6.18
N SER A 211 24.28 20.19 5.66
CA SER A 211 25.64 20.48 5.22
C SER A 211 25.77 20.71 3.70
N ARG A 212 24.65 20.96 3.00
CA ARG A 212 24.64 21.18 1.55
C ARG A 212 25.55 22.33 1.12
N LYS A 213 26.24 22.17 -0.01
CA LYS A 213 27.01 23.23 -0.65
C LYS A 213 26.09 24.30 -1.24
N LEU A 214 26.54 25.56 -1.29
CA LEU A 214 25.75 26.70 -1.76
C LEU A 214 25.35 26.62 -3.25
N ASP A 215 26.11 25.89 -4.05
CA ASP A 215 25.86 25.68 -5.48
C ASP A 215 25.01 24.44 -5.79
N MET A 216 24.60 23.67 -4.76
CA MET A 216 23.75 22.51 -4.91
C MET A 216 22.28 22.87 -4.68
N THR A 217 21.43 22.59 -5.67
CA THR A 217 19.98 22.75 -5.55
C THR A 217 19.30 21.42 -5.23
N ILE A 218 18.36 21.44 -4.30
CA ILE A 218 17.63 20.26 -3.81
C ILE A 218 16.15 20.44 -4.12
N GLY A 219 15.64 19.60 -5.01
CA GLY A 219 14.20 19.46 -5.29
C GLY A 219 13.64 18.22 -4.61
N MET A 220 12.45 18.31 -4.02
CA MET A 220 11.73 17.16 -3.47
C MET A 220 10.60 16.73 -4.40
N HIS A 221 10.59 15.48 -4.84
CA HIS A 221 9.46 14.92 -5.60
C HIS A 221 8.45 14.26 -4.67
N MET A 222 7.22 14.78 -4.69
CA MET A 222 6.10 14.26 -3.91
C MET A 222 5.33 13.20 -4.71
N CYS A 223 5.93 12.01 -4.80
CA CYS A 223 5.37 10.87 -5.51
C CYS A 223 4.10 10.33 -4.83
N ARG A 224 3.11 9.92 -5.62
CA ARG A 224 1.88 9.26 -5.13
C ARG A 224 1.83 7.77 -5.44
N GLY A 225 2.87 7.23 -6.05
CA GLY A 225 2.94 5.87 -6.58
C GLY A 225 2.56 5.82 -8.06
N ASN A 226 3.39 5.11 -8.83
CA ASN A 226 3.26 4.95 -10.28
C ASN A 226 3.44 3.47 -10.68
N PHE A 227 2.79 2.57 -9.94
CA PHE A 227 2.89 1.14 -10.18
C PHE A 227 1.92 0.68 -11.29
N ARG A 228 2.25 -0.44 -11.92
CA ARG A 228 1.41 -1.10 -12.94
C ARG A 228 0.01 -1.37 -12.40
N GLY A 229 -1.00 -1.31 -13.27
CA GLY A 229 -2.40 -1.47 -12.89
C GLY A 229 -3.01 -0.27 -12.12
N GLY A 230 -2.27 0.83 -11.98
CA GLY A 230 -2.76 2.02 -11.26
C GLY A 230 -2.65 1.90 -9.73
N ILE A 231 -1.84 0.96 -9.24
CA ILE A 231 -1.54 0.81 -7.80
C ILE A 231 -0.75 2.05 -7.32
N HIS A 232 -1.11 2.56 -6.13
CA HIS A 232 -0.59 3.81 -5.61
C HIS A 232 -0.59 3.85 -4.09
N PHE A 233 0.24 4.73 -3.51
CA PHE A 233 0.35 4.90 -2.06
C PHE A 233 -0.65 5.89 -1.48
N ALA A 234 -1.03 6.91 -2.26
CA ALA A 234 -1.87 8.00 -1.77
C ALA A 234 -2.76 8.64 -2.86
N GLU A 235 -3.90 9.17 -2.44
CA GLU A 235 -4.88 9.92 -3.24
C GLU A 235 -5.34 11.20 -2.50
N GLY A 236 -5.95 12.14 -3.22
CA GLY A 236 -6.44 13.42 -2.67
C GLY A 236 -5.38 14.53 -2.64
N GLY A 237 -5.80 15.77 -2.36
CA GLY A 237 -4.92 16.95 -2.37
C GLY A 237 -3.86 16.98 -1.26
N TYR A 238 -2.91 17.91 -1.37
CA TYR A 238 -1.84 18.10 -0.37
C TYR A 238 -2.30 18.83 0.90
N ASP A 239 -3.59 19.13 1.05
CA ASP A 239 -4.17 20.03 2.06
C ASP A 239 -3.69 19.76 3.50
N LYS A 240 -3.63 18.48 3.89
CA LYS A 240 -3.27 18.08 5.26
C LYS A 240 -1.82 18.41 5.62
N ILE A 241 -0.92 18.41 4.63
CA ILE A 241 0.52 18.53 4.86
C ILE A 241 1.11 19.83 4.31
N ALA A 242 0.41 20.52 3.41
CA ALA A 242 0.95 21.63 2.61
C ALA A 242 1.59 22.74 3.43
N VAL A 243 0.93 23.23 4.49
CA VAL A 243 1.46 24.31 5.34
C VAL A 243 2.81 23.92 5.92
N LYS A 244 2.88 22.75 6.57
CA LYS A 244 4.10 22.29 7.24
C LYS A 244 5.17 21.87 6.22
N LEU A 245 4.80 21.05 5.23
CA LEU A 245 5.71 20.57 4.20
C LEU A 245 6.38 21.72 3.45
N PHE A 246 5.62 22.69 2.93
CA PHE A 246 6.19 23.73 2.09
C PHE A 246 7.05 24.74 2.86
N ASN A 247 6.71 24.99 4.13
CA ASN A 247 7.34 26.04 4.94
C ASN A 247 8.41 25.53 5.90
N SER A 248 8.39 24.26 6.31
CA SER A 248 9.35 23.70 7.27
C SER A 248 10.42 22.82 6.65
N LEU A 249 10.20 22.28 5.44
CA LEU A 249 11.21 21.50 4.73
C LEU A 249 12.16 22.42 3.94
N ASN A 250 13.46 22.29 4.20
CA ASN A 250 14.54 23.15 3.69
C ASN A 250 15.02 22.76 2.28
N VAL A 251 14.08 22.39 1.41
CA VAL A 251 14.33 22.17 -0.02
C VAL A 251 14.05 23.45 -0.81
N ASP A 252 14.69 23.58 -1.96
CA ASP A 252 14.63 24.78 -2.79
C ASP A 252 13.34 24.83 -3.62
N PHE A 253 12.85 23.68 -4.06
CA PHE A 253 11.57 23.55 -4.78
C PHE A 253 10.96 22.15 -4.64
N PHE A 254 9.73 22.00 -5.11
CA PHE A 254 8.99 20.73 -5.10
C PHE A 254 8.52 20.33 -6.50
N TYR A 255 8.59 19.03 -6.82
CA TYR A 255 7.87 18.41 -7.93
C TYR A 255 6.57 17.81 -7.42
N LEU A 256 5.44 18.41 -7.79
CA LEU A 256 4.11 18.04 -7.30
C LEU A 256 3.28 17.36 -8.39
N GLU A 257 2.69 16.21 -8.07
CA GLU A 257 1.81 15.48 -8.98
C GLU A 257 0.43 16.13 -9.07
N TYR A 258 -0.01 16.44 -10.29
CA TYR A 258 -1.34 16.99 -10.56
C TYR A 258 -1.97 16.43 -11.85
N ASP A 259 -1.44 15.38 -12.48
CA ASP A 259 -1.92 14.87 -13.78
C ASP A 259 -3.42 14.56 -13.88
N SER A 260 -4.04 14.16 -12.76
CA SER A 260 -5.37 13.58 -12.71
C SER A 260 -6.21 14.16 -11.57
N PRO A 261 -7.56 14.11 -11.65
CA PRO A 261 -8.44 14.52 -10.55
C PRO A 261 -8.15 13.80 -9.22
N ARG A 262 -7.59 12.59 -9.28
CA ARG A 262 -7.14 11.81 -8.13
C ARG A 262 -6.07 12.53 -7.30
N ALA A 263 -5.23 13.34 -7.93
CA ALA A 263 -4.16 14.08 -7.25
C ALA A 263 -4.67 15.28 -6.44
N GLY A 264 -5.97 15.58 -6.51
CA GLY A 264 -6.58 16.76 -5.90
C GLY A 264 -6.42 18.03 -6.73
N GLY A 265 -6.90 19.14 -6.18
CA GLY A 265 -6.82 20.46 -6.81
C GLY A 265 -5.62 21.29 -6.35
N PHE A 266 -5.52 22.51 -6.87
CA PHE A 266 -4.42 23.44 -6.61
C PHE A 266 -4.60 24.29 -5.34
N GLU A 267 -5.71 24.13 -4.60
CA GLU A 267 -6.00 24.87 -3.36
C GLU A 267 -4.84 24.89 -2.36
N PRO A 268 -4.07 23.80 -2.14
CA PRO A 268 -2.95 23.81 -1.22
C PRO A 268 -1.80 24.76 -1.62
N LEU A 269 -1.70 25.14 -2.90
CA LEU A 269 -0.64 26.04 -3.39
C LEU A 269 -0.75 27.46 -2.81
N ARG A 270 -1.89 27.84 -2.21
CA ARG A 270 -2.04 29.10 -1.47
C ARG A 270 -1.09 29.23 -0.28
N TYR A 271 -0.58 28.10 0.21
CA TYR A 271 0.38 28.04 1.32
C TYR A 271 1.84 27.95 0.84
N TYR A 272 2.08 27.91 -0.47
CA TYR A 272 3.40 27.72 -1.04
C TYR A 272 4.24 29.01 -0.96
N PRO A 273 5.48 28.97 -0.45
CA PRO A 273 6.32 30.15 -0.29
C PRO A 273 6.51 30.94 -1.59
N LYS A 274 6.34 32.27 -1.54
CA LYS A 274 6.53 33.16 -2.70
C LYS A 274 7.97 33.20 -3.21
N THR A 275 8.93 32.78 -2.39
CA THR A 275 10.36 32.77 -2.69
C THR A 275 10.85 31.48 -3.36
N LYS A 276 10.03 30.42 -3.38
CA LYS A 276 10.41 29.11 -3.92
C LYS A 276 9.79 28.89 -5.30
N PRO A 277 10.57 28.40 -6.28
CA PRO A 277 10.02 27.84 -7.51
C PRO A 277 9.16 26.60 -7.23
N VAL A 278 8.15 26.34 -8.06
CA VAL A 278 7.31 25.14 -7.97
C VAL A 278 7.25 24.45 -9.33
N VAL A 279 7.43 23.13 -9.34
CA VAL A 279 7.30 22.31 -10.54
C VAL A 279 5.98 21.55 -10.50
N LEU A 280 5.13 21.80 -11.49
CA LEU A 280 3.81 21.19 -11.62
C LEU A 280 3.86 20.03 -12.60
N GLY A 281 3.62 18.84 -12.08
CA GLY A 281 3.51 17.60 -12.81
C GLY A 281 2.15 17.43 -13.48
N LEU A 282 1.96 18.03 -14.65
CA LEU A 282 0.67 18.06 -15.35
C LEU A 282 0.56 17.07 -16.52
N ILE A 283 1.68 16.49 -16.94
CA ILE A 283 1.74 15.48 -18.00
C ILE A 283 1.79 14.10 -17.37
N SER A 284 0.83 13.24 -17.71
CA SER A 284 0.71 11.88 -17.19
C SER A 284 1.70 10.96 -17.86
N THR A 285 2.62 10.34 -17.12
CA THR A 285 3.37 9.17 -17.58
C THR A 285 2.52 7.90 -17.60
N LYS A 286 1.36 7.86 -16.94
CA LYS A 286 0.55 6.64 -16.71
C LYS A 286 -0.26 6.22 -17.93
N THR A 287 -0.49 7.14 -18.85
CA THR A 287 -1.44 7.00 -19.96
C THR A 287 -0.74 7.20 -21.31
N PRO A 288 -1.13 6.44 -22.36
CA PRO A 288 -0.50 6.52 -23.66
C PRO A 288 -0.88 7.77 -24.46
N GLU A 289 -1.93 8.49 -24.08
CA GLU A 289 -2.38 9.68 -24.78
C GLU A 289 -1.47 10.87 -24.50
N LEU A 290 -1.19 11.67 -25.54
CA LEU A 290 -0.59 12.98 -25.37
C LEU A 290 -1.63 13.98 -24.86
N GLU A 291 -1.22 14.79 -23.91
CA GLU A 291 -2.06 15.82 -23.31
C GLU A 291 -2.38 16.94 -24.29
N ASP A 292 -3.60 17.47 -24.20
CA ASP A 292 -3.98 18.67 -24.96
C ASP A 292 -3.26 19.91 -24.41
N LYS A 293 -2.56 20.63 -25.29
CA LYS A 293 -1.76 21.81 -24.91
C LYS A 293 -2.60 22.91 -24.25
N ASN A 294 -3.77 23.20 -24.81
CA ASN A 294 -4.63 24.26 -24.28
C ASN A 294 -5.14 23.90 -22.89
N ALA A 295 -5.47 22.62 -22.66
CA ALA A 295 -5.84 22.12 -21.35
C ALA A 295 -4.69 22.28 -20.33
N ILE A 296 -3.44 21.96 -20.70
CA ILE A 296 -2.30 22.15 -19.80
C ILE A 296 -2.06 23.63 -19.50
N VAL A 297 -2.14 24.52 -20.49
CA VAL A 297 -2.02 25.97 -20.29
C VAL A 297 -3.12 26.49 -19.36
N ALA A 298 -4.37 26.07 -19.55
CA ALA A 298 -5.49 26.46 -18.69
C ALA A 298 -5.28 26.01 -17.23
N ARG A 299 -4.66 24.85 -17.02
CA ARG A 299 -4.30 24.37 -15.68
C ARG A 299 -3.14 25.15 -15.05
N LEU A 300 -2.15 25.56 -15.85
CA LEU A 300 -1.12 26.49 -15.38
C LEU A 300 -1.73 27.85 -15.00
N ASP A 301 -2.70 28.36 -15.77
CA ASP A 301 -3.44 29.58 -15.42
C ASP A 301 -4.22 29.41 -14.11
N GLU A 302 -4.86 28.27 -13.89
CA GLU A 302 -5.54 27.95 -12.64
C GLU A 302 -4.58 27.95 -11.45
N ALA A 303 -3.48 27.20 -11.54
CA ALA A 303 -2.47 27.11 -10.48
C ALA A 303 -1.85 28.48 -10.16
N SER A 304 -1.66 29.33 -11.18
CA SER A 304 -1.10 30.67 -11.02
C SER A 304 -1.94 31.57 -10.09
N ARG A 305 -3.26 31.36 -10.04
CA ARG A 305 -4.17 32.11 -9.15
C ARG A 305 -3.96 31.74 -7.70
N TYR A 306 -3.81 30.45 -7.39
CA TYR A 306 -3.53 29.98 -6.03
C TYR A 306 -2.14 30.37 -5.55
N LEU A 307 -1.17 30.40 -6.47
CA LEU A 307 0.19 30.86 -6.19
C LEU A 307 0.30 32.39 -6.09
N GLU A 308 -0.73 33.16 -6.44
CA GLU A 308 -0.64 34.62 -6.61
C GLU A 308 0.51 35.03 -7.53
N ASP A 309 0.78 34.24 -8.58
CA ASP A 309 1.87 34.42 -9.54
C ASP A 309 1.29 34.56 -10.97
N PRO A 310 0.62 35.66 -11.30
CA PRO A 310 -0.06 35.81 -12.60
C PRO A 310 0.91 35.75 -13.79
N LYS A 311 2.19 36.06 -13.59
CA LYS A 311 3.24 35.98 -14.61
C LYS A 311 3.85 34.60 -14.74
N LYS A 312 3.59 33.70 -13.79
CA LYS A 312 4.12 32.33 -13.73
C LYS A 312 5.65 32.32 -13.63
N ASP A 313 6.25 33.36 -13.05
CA ASP A 313 7.71 33.56 -13.00
C ASP A 313 8.41 32.48 -12.15
N ARG A 314 7.71 31.90 -11.18
CA ARG A 314 8.23 30.84 -10.30
C ARG A 314 7.61 29.47 -10.58
N MET A 315 6.87 29.33 -11.68
CA MET A 315 6.22 28.07 -12.05
C MET A 315 7.02 27.35 -13.12
N HIS A 316 7.04 26.02 -13.03
CA HIS A 316 7.68 25.14 -13.99
C HIS A 316 6.75 23.96 -14.32
N LEU A 317 7.00 23.31 -15.46
CA LEU A 317 6.23 22.16 -15.94
C LEU A 317 7.10 20.91 -15.96
N SER A 318 6.52 19.78 -15.55
CA SER A 318 7.12 18.46 -15.71
C SER A 318 6.05 17.40 -16.02
N PRO A 319 6.46 16.16 -16.36
CA PRO A 319 5.63 15.00 -16.10
C PRO A 319 5.33 14.88 -14.61
N GLN A 320 4.25 14.20 -14.25
CA GLN A 320 3.86 14.01 -12.86
C GLN A 320 4.84 13.14 -12.07
N CYS A 321 5.39 12.11 -12.70
CA CYS A 321 6.37 11.20 -12.10
C CYS A 321 7.39 10.78 -13.16
N GLY A 322 8.34 9.92 -12.79
CA GLY A 322 9.25 9.29 -13.74
C GLY A 322 8.52 8.37 -14.74
N PHE A 323 9.17 8.12 -15.87
CA PHE A 323 8.70 7.14 -16.87
C PHE A 323 9.05 5.69 -16.50
N ALA A 324 9.97 5.50 -15.56
CA ALA A 324 10.47 4.21 -15.09
C ALA A 324 10.51 4.14 -13.56
N SER A 325 9.39 4.47 -12.90
CA SER A 325 9.31 4.51 -11.44
C SER A 325 9.35 3.12 -10.78
N VAL A 326 9.16 2.05 -11.56
CA VAL A 326 9.24 0.63 -11.17
C VAL A 326 9.77 -0.21 -12.34
N LEU A 327 10.39 -1.37 -12.05
CA LEU A 327 11.02 -2.26 -13.04
C LEU A 327 10.08 -2.62 -14.22
N GLU A 328 8.80 -2.84 -13.93
CA GLU A 328 7.77 -3.23 -14.92
C GLU A 328 7.27 -2.07 -15.80
N GLY A 329 7.55 -0.82 -15.43
CA GLY A 329 7.06 0.37 -16.12
C GLY A 329 5.53 0.58 -16.05
N ASN A 330 5.00 1.40 -16.96
CA ASN A 330 3.58 1.79 -17.01
C ASN A 330 2.76 0.81 -17.88
N ASN A 331 1.42 0.93 -17.87
CA ASN A 331 0.45 0.00 -18.51
C ASN A 331 0.50 -0.14 -20.05
N ILE A 332 1.55 0.34 -20.69
CA ILE A 332 1.78 0.15 -22.13
C ILE A 332 2.33 -1.27 -22.31
N SER A 333 1.78 -2.05 -23.25
CA SER A 333 2.14 -3.45 -23.49
C SER A 333 3.66 -3.69 -23.47
N ASP A 334 4.11 -4.70 -22.73
CA ASP A 334 5.54 -5.07 -22.59
C ASP A 334 6.19 -5.50 -23.90
N GLN A 335 5.39 -5.74 -24.94
CA GLN A 335 5.87 -6.22 -26.24
C GLN A 335 6.37 -5.11 -27.17
N ASP A 336 6.17 -3.83 -26.84
CA ASP A 336 6.58 -2.71 -27.70
C ASP A 336 7.40 -1.64 -26.95
N MET A 337 8.63 -2.01 -26.61
CA MET A 337 9.62 -1.12 -25.97
C MET A 337 9.88 0.14 -26.78
N GLU A 338 9.78 0.06 -28.11
CA GLU A 338 10.01 1.19 -29.00
C GLU A 338 8.83 2.18 -28.93
N ALA A 339 7.58 1.72 -28.90
CA ALA A 339 6.44 2.59 -28.64
C ALA A 339 6.51 3.26 -27.25
N LYS A 340 6.96 2.54 -26.21
CA LYS A 340 7.20 3.13 -24.87
C LYS A 340 8.24 4.25 -24.92
N ARG A 341 9.35 4.03 -25.64
CA ARG A 341 10.41 5.03 -25.86
C ARG A 341 9.88 6.24 -26.62
N MET A 342 9.24 6.03 -27.78
CA MET A 342 8.68 7.09 -28.62
C MET A 342 7.64 7.93 -27.87
N LEU A 343 6.78 7.31 -27.07
CA LEU A 343 5.81 8.04 -26.26
C LEU A 343 6.51 8.90 -25.19
N SER A 344 7.50 8.35 -24.50
CA SER A 344 8.26 9.09 -23.49
C SER A 344 8.92 10.31 -24.11
N GLU A 345 9.52 10.15 -25.30
CA GLU A 345 10.11 11.23 -26.09
C GLU A 345 9.07 12.26 -26.52
N ALA A 346 7.89 11.83 -26.97
CA ALA A 346 6.81 12.72 -27.37
C ALA A 346 6.28 13.55 -26.19
N LYS A 347 6.11 12.93 -25.00
CA LYS A 347 5.70 13.63 -23.78
C LYS A 347 6.78 14.60 -23.29
N LEU A 348 8.06 14.23 -23.39
CA LEU A 348 9.18 15.14 -23.07
C LEU A 348 9.26 16.32 -24.05
N ALA A 349 9.07 16.07 -25.35
CA ALA A 349 9.00 17.13 -26.36
C ALA A 349 7.82 18.08 -26.08
N LEU A 350 6.66 17.55 -25.68
CA LEU A 350 5.49 18.33 -25.29
C LEU A 350 5.78 19.24 -24.08
N VAL A 351 6.51 18.75 -23.06
CA VAL A 351 6.95 19.58 -21.91
C VAL A 351 7.76 20.78 -22.40
N VAL A 352 8.76 20.53 -23.27
CA VAL A 352 9.65 21.58 -23.78
C VAL A 352 8.89 22.60 -24.62
N GLU A 353 8.00 22.14 -25.50
CA GLU A 353 7.20 23.01 -26.36
C GLU A 353 6.28 23.91 -25.53
N LEU A 354 5.52 23.33 -24.59
CA LEU A 354 4.68 24.10 -23.66
C LEU A 354 5.51 25.09 -22.84
N ALA A 355 6.71 24.71 -22.42
CA ALA A 355 7.57 25.61 -21.68
C ALA A 355 8.04 26.81 -22.53
N GLN A 356 8.31 26.59 -23.82
CA GLN A 356 8.64 27.67 -24.75
C GLN A 356 7.43 28.57 -25.03
N ASP A 357 6.24 28.00 -25.19
CA ASP A 357 5.01 28.76 -25.42
C ASP A 357 4.66 29.67 -24.22
N VAL A 358 4.82 29.16 -23.00
CA VAL A 358 4.47 29.89 -21.77
C VAL A 358 5.58 30.86 -21.35
N TRP A 359 6.86 30.46 -21.40
CA TRP A 359 7.98 31.23 -20.83
C TRP A 359 9.03 31.71 -21.85
N GLY A 360 9.04 31.18 -23.07
CA GLY A 360 10.12 31.39 -24.07
C GLY A 360 10.24 32.82 -24.61
N ASN A 361 9.22 33.66 -24.42
CA ASN A 361 9.25 35.06 -24.85
C ASN A 361 9.92 36.03 -23.85
N SER A 362 10.38 35.53 -22.68
CA SER A 362 10.81 36.37 -21.57
C SER A 362 12.33 36.62 -21.47
N SER A 363 13.18 35.95 -22.27
CA SER A 363 14.63 36.21 -22.22
C SER A 363 15.39 35.73 -23.45
N CYS A 364 15.33 36.47 -24.58
CA CYS A 364 16.35 36.43 -25.64
C CYS A 364 16.17 37.60 -26.65
N ARG A 365 16.46 38.84 -26.23
CA ARG A 365 16.88 39.93 -27.15
C ARG A 365 18.41 40.00 -27.23
N GLY A 366 19.07 38.85 -27.33
CA GLY A 366 20.47 38.74 -27.73
C GLY A 366 20.53 38.47 -29.23
N LYS A 367 21.07 39.42 -30.00
CA LYS A 367 21.20 39.35 -31.47
C LYS A 367 21.84 38.04 -31.93
N ILE A 368 21.04 37.10 -32.43
CA ILE A 368 21.51 36.11 -33.41
C ILE A 368 20.93 36.53 -34.76
N LYS A 369 21.80 37.05 -35.64
CA LYS A 369 21.48 37.34 -37.03
C LYS A 369 21.06 36.03 -37.70
N ARG A 370 19.78 35.90 -38.07
CA ARG A 370 19.33 34.87 -39.01
C ARG A 370 19.80 35.26 -40.40
N ASN A 371 20.78 34.53 -40.94
CA ASN A 371 21.03 34.55 -42.37
C ASN A 371 19.91 33.75 -43.06
N HIS A 372 19.33 34.37 -44.08
CA HIS A 372 18.32 33.76 -44.94
C HIS A 372 18.89 32.61 -45.77
N SER A 373 18.26 31.45 -45.67
CA SER A 373 18.07 30.54 -46.81
C SER A 373 16.86 29.64 -46.57
N SER A 374 15.77 29.93 -47.28
CA SER A 374 14.75 28.96 -47.72
C SER A 374 15.39 28.14 -48.87
N PRO A 375 14.97 26.90 -49.23
CA PRO A 375 13.59 26.42 -49.19
C PRO A 375 13.31 24.93 -48.89
N ASN A 376 12.03 24.65 -48.64
CA ASN A 376 11.33 23.38 -48.87
C ASN A 376 11.92 22.10 -48.27
N ASP A 377 11.36 21.64 -47.15
CA ASP A 377 11.18 20.20 -46.95
C ASP A 377 9.86 19.90 -46.23
N ASN A 378 8.99 19.16 -46.92
CA ASN A 378 7.59 18.90 -46.56
C ASN A 378 7.41 17.46 -46.04
N THR A 379 8.46 16.92 -45.41
CA THR A 379 8.60 15.47 -45.13
C THR A 379 8.19 15.06 -43.72
N THR A 380 8.05 15.98 -42.76
CA THR A 380 7.69 15.62 -41.38
C THR A 380 6.17 15.46 -41.18
N GLN A 381 5.35 16.16 -41.97
CA GLN A 381 3.88 16.13 -41.84
C GLN A 381 3.21 15.00 -42.63
N GLN A 382 3.92 14.38 -43.58
CA GLN A 382 3.39 13.27 -44.40
C GLN A 382 3.59 11.87 -43.76
N HIS A 383 4.55 11.69 -42.85
CA HIS A 383 4.75 10.40 -42.19
C HIS A 383 3.69 10.08 -41.12
N VAL A 384 3.21 11.09 -40.39
CA VAL A 384 2.20 10.91 -39.33
C VAL A 384 0.82 10.59 -39.91
N THR A 385 0.50 11.07 -41.11
CA THR A 385 -0.85 10.91 -41.71
C THR A 385 -1.04 9.59 -42.46
N ARG A 386 0.03 8.85 -42.78
CA ARG A 386 -0.03 7.61 -43.59
C ARG A 386 -0.22 6.34 -42.77
N LEU A 387 0.08 6.35 -41.47
CA LEU A 387 -0.10 5.21 -40.56
C LEU A 387 -1.51 5.09 -39.97
N PHE A 388 -2.32 6.15 -40.01
CA PHE A 388 -3.67 6.17 -39.41
C PHE A 388 -4.82 5.70 -40.32
N ARG A 389 -4.53 5.15 -41.53
CA ARG A 389 -5.56 4.69 -42.48
C ARG A 389 -5.74 3.17 -42.59
N SER A 390 -5.04 2.35 -41.81
CA SER A 390 -5.25 0.88 -41.82
C SER A 390 -6.08 0.34 -40.65
N ALA A 391 -6.43 1.15 -39.64
CA ALA A 391 -7.26 0.72 -38.52
C ALA A 391 -8.72 1.12 -38.73
N SER A 392 -9.42 0.44 -39.64
CA SER A 392 -10.87 0.57 -39.79
C SER A 392 -11.46 -0.75 -40.26
N ARG A 393 -11.73 -1.65 -39.30
CA ARG A 393 -12.76 -2.70 -39.35
C ARG A 393 -12.72 -3.54 -38.06
N CYS A 394 -13.60 -3.25 -37.12
CA CYS A 394 -14.58 -4.21 -36.60
C CYS A 394 -15.42 -3.55 -35.50
N HIS A 395 -16.73 -3.78 -35.60
CA HIS A 395 -17.77 -3.22 -34.74
C HIS A 395 -18.15 -4.22 -33.64
N CYS A 396 -18.43 -3.68 -32.45
CA CYS A 396 -19.43 -4.10 -31.45
C CYS A 396 -19.26 -5.44 -30.71
N LEU A 397 -19.14 -5.42 -29.36
CA LEU A 397 -20.25 -5.64 -28.41
C LEU A 397 -19.77 -5.77 -26.94
N ALA A 398 -20.59 -5.17 -26.08
CA ALA A 398 -20.85 -5.27 -24.63
C ALA A 398 -20.15 -6.28 -23.69
N THR A 399 -20.10 -5.81 -22.44
CA THR A 399 -19.71 -6.37 -21.12
C THR A 399 -20.31 -7.73 -20.71
N ALA A 400 -19.47 -8.62 -20.11
CA ALA A 400 -19.60 -9.35 -18.82
C ALA A 400 -18.67 -10.61 -18.76
N PRO A 401 -18.65 -11.39 -17.65
CA PRO A 401 -17.64 -11.48 -16.58
C PRO A 401 -16.43 -12.43 -16.83
N ILE A 402 -15.39 -12.32 -15.99
CA ILE A 402 -14.18 -13.16 -16.03
C ILE A 402 -14.50 -14.61 -15.58
N SER A 403 -14.30 -15.55 -16.49
CA SER A 403 -14.17 -16.99 -16.25
C SER A 403 -12.76 -17.47 -16.58
N PHE A 404 -12.14 -18.25 -15.70
CA PHE A 404 -10.85 -18.90 -15.96
C PHE A 404 -11.00 -19.92 -17.10
N THR A 405 -10.30 -19.71 -18.20
CA THR A 405 -10.25 -20.65 -19.33
C THR A 405 -8.80 -20.92 -19.68
N LEU A 406 -8.36 -22.18 -19.58
CA LEU A 406 -7.11 -22.67 -20.16
C LEU A 406 -7.31 -22.74 -21.68
N GLU A 407 -6.62 -21.89 -22.44
CA GLU A 407 -6.64 -21.98 -23.91
C GLU A 407 -5.62 -23.01 -24.42
N LYS A 408 -6.12 -24.02 -25.15
CA LYS A 408 -5.33 -24.91 -26.02
C LYS A 408 -5.29 -24.29 -27.42
N ASN A 409 -4.11 -23.90 -27.91
CA ASN A 409 -3.95 -23.49 -29.31
C ASN A 409 -3.45 -24.64 -30.19
N THR A 410 -4.09 -24.82 -31.35
CA THR A 410 -3.90 -25.93 -32.29
C THR A 410 -3.06 -25.50 -33.50
N THR A 411 -2.03 -26.31 -33.81
CA THR A 411 -1.39 -26.60 -35.12
C THR A 411 -0.96 -25.47 -36.08
N MET A 412 0.36 -25.44 -36.39
CA MET A 412 0.91 -25.02 -37.69
C MET A 412 1.81 -26.14 -38.25
N THR A 413 1.58 -26.52 -39.51
CA THR A 413 2.27 -27.59 -40.23
C THR A 413 3.59 -27.12 -40.84
N THR A 414 4.57 -28.02 -40.83
CA THR A 414 5.92 -27.96 -41.39
C THR A 414 5.94 -27.95 -42.92
N ASP A 415 6.64 -27.01 -43.57
CA ASP A 415 7.65 -27.35 -44.61
C ASP A 415 8.50 -26.15 -45.07
N GLN A 416 9.69 -26.49 -45.61
CA GLN A 416 10.69 -25.67 -46.32
C GLN A 416 11.85 -25.05 -45.52
N SER A 417 12.94 -25.83 -45.52
CA SER A 417 14.34 -25.48 -45.28
C SER A 417 14.93 -24.57 -46.36
N ALA A 418 15.77 -23.58 -45.97
CA ALA A 418 16.92 -23.15 -46.79
C ALA A 418 18.01 -22.41 -45.97
N SER A 419 19.17 -23.06 -45.91
CA SER A 419 20.57 -22.60 -45.74
C SER A 419 20.96 -21.52 -44.73
N MET A 420 21.79 -21.94 -43.77
CA MET A 420 22.77 -21.14 -43.05
C MET A 420 23.83 -20.54 -43.99
N ALA A 421 24.15 -19.26 -43.78
CA ALA A 421 25.50 -18.72 -43.97
C ALA A 421 25.76 -17.53 -43.02
N GLN A 422 26.66 -17.77 -42.06
CA GLN A 422 27.60 -16.85 -41.40
C GLN A 422 27.13 -15.49 -40.85
N LEU A 423 27.03 -15.40 -39.52
CA LEU A 423 27.36 -14.18 -38.75
C LEU A 423 28.03 -14.59 -37.43
N SER A 424 29.03 -13.80 -37.05
CA SER A 424 30.08 -14.02 -36.05
C SER A 424 29.66 -13.81 -34.58
N ASP A 425 30.48 -14.36 -33.69
CA ASP A 425 30.40 -14.45 -32.22
C ASP A 425 30.11 -13.14 -31.46
N ASN A 426 29.15 -13.17 -30.51
CA ASN A 426 29.44 -13.13 -29.06
C ASN A 426 28.15 -13.10 -28.18
N HIS A 427 28.05 -14.10 -27.28
CA HIS A 427 27.31 -14.18 -26.01
C HIS A 427 25.77 -14.15 -25.99
N ARG A 428 25.17 -15.34 -26.17
CA ARG A 428 23.95 -15.81 -25.49
C ARG A 428 24.07 -17.31 -25.19
N PRO A 429 23.69 -17.83 -24.01
CA PRO A 429 23.22 -19.20 -23.89
C PRO A 429 21.69 -19.23 -24.08
N SER A 430 21.25 -19.94 -25.12
CA SER A 430 19.85 -20.29 -25.35
C SER A 430 19.57 -21.71 -24.85
N ILE A 431 18.39 -21.96 -24.23
CA ILE A 431 17.92 -23.33 -23.96
C ILE A 431 16.41 -23.47 -24.29
N ARG A 432 16.07 -24.53 -25.05
CA ARG A 432 14.72 -25.03 -25.38
C ARG A 432 14.60 -26.51 -24.93
N VAL A 433 13.51 -26.92 -24.27
CA VAL A 433 13.13 -28.34 -24.06
C VAL A 433 11.59 -28.50 -23.93
N ALA A 434 11.05 -29.58 -24.52
CA ALA A 434 9.65 -30.03 -24.49
C ALA A 434 9.54 -31.48 -23.96
N LEU A 435 8.37 -31.90 -23.46
CA LEU A 435 8.16 -33.25 -22.90
C LEU A 435 7.29 -34.19 -23.74
N LEU A 436 7.68 -35.46 -23.78
CA LEU A 436 7.11 -36.51 -24.62
C LEU A 436 5.91 -37.20 -23.96
N ARG A 437 4.73 -36.93 -24.52
CA ARG A 437 3.97 -38.01 -25.16
C ARG A 437 3.55 -37.67 -26.60
N ASP A 438 3.60 -36.38 -26.93
CA ASP A 438 3.72 -35.83 -28.27
C ASP A 438 4.55 -34.54 -28.16
N LYS A 439 5.47 -34.28 -29.09
CA LYS A 439 6.66 -33.42 -28.91
C LYS A 439 6.40 -31.90 -28.97
N GLN A 440 5.40 -31.33 -28.30
CA GLN A 440 5.01 -29.92 -28.55
C GLN A 440 4.65 -29.01 -27.36
N THR A 441 4.88 -29.38 -26.09
CA THR A 441 4.47 -28.48 -24.98
C THR A 441 5.51 -28.35 -23.86
N THR A 442 5.76 -27.10 -23.45
CA THR A 442 6.59 -26.68 -22.30
C THR A 442 5.67 -25.98 -21.29
N TYR A 443 5.79 -26.33 -20.01
CA TYR A 443 5.04 -25.68 -18.93
C TYR A 443 6.00 -24.79 -18.11
N VAL A 444 5.59 -23.55 -17.89
CA VAL A 444 6.27 -22.59 -17.01
C VAL A 444 5.34 -22.34 -15.83
N ILE A 445 5.83 -22.55 -14.61
CA ILE A 445 5.04 -22.34 -13.40
C ILE A 445 5.65 -21.15 -12.67
N PRO A 446 4.95 -20.01 -12.59
CA PRO A 446 5.38 -18.91 -11.75
C PRO A 446 5.17 -19.30 -10.28
N LEU A 447 6.26 -19.48 -9.54
CA LEU A 447 6.20 -19.77 -8.10
C LEU A 447 6.11 -18.51 -7.23
N GLU A 448 6.14 -17.35 -7.86
CA GLU A 448 6.00 -16.01 -7.26
C GLU A 448 4.71 -15.88 -6.42
N SER A 449 3.70 -16.71 -6.70
CA SER A 449 2.43 -16.75 -5.97
C SER A 449 2.34 -17.87 -4.91
N CYS A 450 3.34 -18.74 -4.82
CA CYS A 450 3.39 -19.88 -3.90
C CYS A 450 4.14 -19.50 -2.62
N LEU A 451 3.46 -18.84 -1.69
CA LEU A 451 4.07 -18.34 -0.46
C LEU A 451 4.35 -19.44 0.57
N THR A 452 3.69 -20.59 0.46
CA THR A 452 3.87 -21.73 1.35
C THR A 452 4.19 -23.02 0.58
N TRP A 453 4.81 -23.97 1.28
CA TRP A 453 5.05 -25.32 0.76
C TRP A 453 3.77 -26.00 0.27
N THR A 454 2.65 -25.77 0.97
CA THR A 454 1.35 -26.33 0.63
C THR A 454 0.80 -25.76 -0.68
N ASP A 455 1.04 -24.46 -0.94
CA ASP A 455 0.64 -23.82 -2.21
C ASP A 455 1.42 -24.42 -3.38
N ALA A 456 2.74 -24.60 -3.21
CA ALA A 456 3.59 -25.21 -4.21
C ALA A 456 3.13 -26.65 -4.53
N ILE A 457 2.88 -27.48 -3.50
CA ILE A 457 2.34 -28.85 -3.69
C ILE A 457 1.01 -28.83 -4.45
N SER A 458 0.11 -27.92 -4.07
CA SER A 458 -1.22 -27.82 -4.70
C SER A 458 -1.11 -27.43 -6.18
N CYS A 459 -0.21 -26.51 -6.52
CA CYS A 459 0.10 -26.16 -7.91
C CYS A 459 0.69 -27.34 -8.69
N PHE A 460 1.63 -28.10 -8.10
CA PHE A 460 2.20 -29.28 -8.74
C PHE A 460 1.16 -30.39 -8.95
N GLN A 461 0.27 -30.62 -7.98
CA GLN A 461 -0.82 -31.59 -8.10
C GLN A 461 -1.89 -31.16 -9.10
N ALA A 462 -2.16 -29.85 -9.24
CA ALA A 462 -3.08 -29.35 -10.25
C ALA A 462 -2.58 -29.64 -11.68
N ILE A 463 -1.26 -29.60 -11.89
CA ILE A 463 -0.63 -29.87 -13.19
C ILE A 463 -0.36 -31.36 -13.39
N PHE A 464 -0.02 -32.06 -12.30
CA PHE A 464 0.26 -33.49 -12.27
C PHE A 464 -0.62 -34.18 -11.20
N PRO A 465 -1.89 -34.48 -11.50
CA PRO A 465 -2.85 -35.02 -10.52
C PRO A 465 -2.44 -36.36 -9.91
N GLU A 466 -1.60 -37.12 -10.60
CA GLU A 466 -1.06 -38.41 -10.17
C GLU A 466 0.05 -38.27 -9.11
N LEU A 467 0.52 -37.05 -8.83
CA LEU A 467 1.62 -36.75 -7.92
C LEU A 467 1.16 -36.84 -6.45
N LYS A 468 1.37 -38.00 -5.82
CA LYS A 468 0.86 -38.24 -4.45
C LYS A 468 1.62 -37.47 -3.36
N ALA A 469 2.94 -37.31 -3.50
CA ALA A 469 3.77 -36.54 -2.57
C ALA A 469 5.11 -36.17 -3.24
N PRO A 470 5.38 -34.89 -3.55
CA PRO A 470 6.69 -34.45 -4.01
C PRO A 470 7.76 -34.55 -2.90
N ILE A 471 8.99 -34.93 -3.26
CA ILE A 471 10.18 -34.87 -2.39
C ILE A 471 11.23 -34.01 -3.09
N ILE A 472 11.63 -32.90 -2.49
CA ILE A 472 12.58 -31.94 -3.05
C ILE A 472 13.99 -32.24 -2.52
N TYR A 473 15.01 -32.18 -3.38
CA TYR A 473 16.41 -32.38 -2.98
C TYR A 473 17.29 -31.21 -3.38
N ASP A 474 18.15 -30.77 -2.47
CA ASP A 474 19.28 -29.90 -2.76
C ASP A 474 20.24 -30.56 -3.75
N GLY A 475 20.52 -29.83 -4.82
CA GLY A 475 21.30 -30.30 -5.94
C GLY A 475 22.79 -30.42 -5.71
N GLU A 476 23.34 -29.63 -4.78
CA GLU A 476 24.76 -29.69 -4.45
C GLU A 476 25.06 -30.81 -3.47
N ASN A 477 24.18 -31.04 -2.49
CA ASN A 477 24.44 -31.93 -1.36
C ASN A 477 23.63 -33.24 -1.40
N GLY A 478 22.57 -33.31 -2.20
CA GLY A 478 21.69 -34.48 -2.27
C GLY A 478 20.75 -34.65 -1.07
N ASP A 479 20.64 -33.64 -0.22
CA ASP A 479 19.80 -33.64 0.97
C ASP A 479 18.35 -33.26 0.66
N VAL A 480 17.38 -33.81 1.40
CA VAL A 480 15.94 -33.54 1.22
C VAL A 480 15.58 -32.20 1.87
N ILE A 481 14.94 -31.28 1.14
CA ILE A 481 14.38 -30.07 1.75
C ILE A 481 13.11 -30.42 2.52
N HIS A 482 13.07 -30.07 3.80
CA HIS A 482 11.87 -30.19 4.63
C HIS A 482 10.98 -28.94 4.51
N SER A 483 9.67 -29.09 4.76
CA SER A 483 8.68 -28.00 4.64
C SER A 483 8.98 -26.78 5.51
N SER A 484 9.75 -26.94 6.59
CA SER A 484 10.23 -25.86 7.46
C SER A 484 11.25 -24.94 6.77
N ASP A 485 11.98 -25.48 5.80
CA ASP A 485 13.14 -24.82 5.19
C ASP A 485 12.74 -24.09 3.89
N TRP A 486 11.51 -24.34 3.40
CA TRP A 486 10.93 -23.64 2.25
C TRP A 486 10.80 -22.14 2.47
N THR A 487 10.43 -21.72 3.69
CA THR A 487 10.25 -20.31 4.04
C THR A 487 11.52 -19.48 3.89
N SER A 488 12.70 -20.10 4.03
CA SER A 488 14.01 -19.47 3.82
C SER A 488 14.41 -19.36 2.35
N ILE A 489 13.85 -20.20 1.46
CA ILE A 489 14.24 -20.31 0.05
C ILE A 489 13.26 -19.57 -0.88
N ALA A 490 11.97 -19.58 -0.54
CA ALA A 490 10.89 -18.99 -1.34
C ALA A 490 11.10 -17.52 -1.78
N PRO A 491 11.72 -16.61 -0.99
CA PRO A 491 11.94 -15.23 -1.42
C PRO A 491 12.91 -15.07 -2.60
N TRP A 492 13.72 -16.08 -2.90
CA TRP A 492 14.85 -16.01 -3.83
C TRP A 492 14.60 -16.74 -5.16
N VAL A 493 13.40 -17.30 -5.35
CA VAL A 493 13.06 -18.16 -6.50
C VAL A 493 11.97 -17.50 -7.33
N SER A 494 12.34 -16.90 -8.47
CA SER A 494 11.40 -16.17 -9.34
C SER A 494 10.82 -17.00 -10.49
N LEU A 495 11.46 -18.10 -10.92
CA LEU A 495 10.94 -18.92 -12.03
C LEU A 495 11.35 -20.39 -11.93
N LEU A 496 10.43 -21.30 -12.27
CA LEU A 496 10.71 -22.75 -12.32
C LEU A 496 10.38 -23.34 -13.70
N ARG A 497 11.34 -24.05 -14.32
CA ARG A 497 11.12 -24.82 -15.57
C ARG A 497 11.35 -26.30 -15.32
N VAL A 498 10.35 -27.11 -15.67
CA VAL A 498 10.31 -28.54 -15.38
C VAL A 498 10.70 -29.36 -16.62
N VAL A 499 11.70 -30.25 -16.50
CA VAL A 499 12.06 -31.22 -17.55
C VAL A 499 11.95 -32.64 -17.01
N ALA A 500 11.11 -33.48 -17.65
CA ALA A 500 11.10 -34.93 -17.42
C ALA A 500 11.99 -35.69 -18.43
N VAL A 501 12.80 -36.62 -17.93
CA VAL A 501 13.64 -37.47 -18.79
C VAL A 501 13.11 -38.91 -18.77
N PRO A 502 12.90 -39.56 -19.93
CA PRO A 502 12.48 -40.97 -19.94
C PRO A 502 13.63 -41.86 -19.44
N ALA A 503 13.34 -42.75 -18.49
CA ALA A 503 14.30 -43.73 -18.00
C ALA A 503 14.78 -44.66 -19.13
N ARG A 504 16.08 -44.64 -19.47
CA ARG A 504 16.70 -45.73 -20.23
C ARG A 504 17.14 -46.83 -19.28
N LYS A 505 16.99 -48.10 -19.71
CA LYS A 505 17.37 -49.31 -18.97
C LYS A 505 18.80 -49.16 -18.45
N CYS A 506 18.97 -49.18 -17.13
CA CYS A 506 20.24 -49.16 -16.40
C CYS A 506 21.17 -48.00 -16.82
N GLY A 507 20.95 -46.83 -16.22
CA GLY A 507 21.86 -45.69 -16.32
C GLY A 507 21.92 -44.97 -14.99
N VAL A 508 23.12 -44.53 -14.62
CA VAL A 508 23.43 -43.69 -13.47
C VAL A 508 22.68 -42.36 -13.61
N ASP A 509 22.24 -41.75 -12.50
CA ASP A 509 21.68 -40.40 -12.54
C ASP A 509 22.72 -39.37 -13.03
N PRO A 510 22.34 -38.12 -13.35
CA PRO A 510 23.27 -37.08 -13.81
C PRO A 510 24.35 -36.67 -12.77
N VAL A 511 24.28 -37.16 -11.53
CA VAL A 511 25.15 -36.83 -10.39
C VAL A 511 25.99 -38.04 -9.92
N GLY A 512 25.86 -39.21 -10.56
CA GLY A 512 26.69 -40.38 -10.28
C GLY A 512 26.05 -41.50 -9.45
N THR A 513 24.77 -41.39 -9.04
CA THR A 513 24.13 -42.37 -8.15
C THR A 513 23.53 -43.55 -8.93
N ARG A 514 23.84 -44.80 -8.53
CA ARG A 514 23.21 -46.02 -9.08
C ARG A 514 21.85 -46.27 -8.44
N LEU A 515 20.77 -46.11 -9.21
CA LEU A 515 19.39 -46.32 -8.73
C LEU A 515 18.78 -47.60 -9.30
N SER A 516 18.05 -48.35 -8.47
CA SER A 516 17.70 -49.77 -8.72
C SER A 516 16.29 -50.06 -9.28
N LYS A 517 15.44 -49.06 -9.60
CA LYS A 517 14.08 -49.31 -10.15
C LYS A 517 13.60 -48.23 -11.15
N LYS A 518 12.63 -48.60 -12.01
CA LYS A 518 11.97 -47.74 -13.02
C LYS A 518 11.18 -46.61 -12.34
N GLY A 519 11.41 -45.36 -12.76
CA GLY A 519 10.67 -44.16 -12.35
C GLY A 519 10.74 -43.06 -13.42
N VAL A 520 9.90 -42.03 -13.29
CA VAL A 520 9.97 -40.80 -14.10
C VAL A 520 10.78 -39.77 -13.29
N TYR A 521 11.81 -39.18 -13.90
CA TYR A 521 12.66 -38.20 -13.25
C TYR A 521 12.29 -36.80 -13.71
N LEU A 522 12.14 -35.88 -12.76
CA LEU A 522 12.07 -34.44 -13.02
C LEU A 522 13.37 -33.82 -12.50
N SER A 523 14.04 -33.03 -13.34
CA SER A 523 15.21 -32.24 -12.93
C SER A 523 14.86 -30.76 -13.05
N LEU A 524 15.33 -30.00 -12.07
CA LEU A 524 15.03 -28.59 -11.86
C LEU A 524 16.34 -27.83 -11.67
N ASP A 525 16.58 -26.84 -12.52
CA ASP A 525 17.68 -25.89 -12.35
C ASP A 525 17.07 -24.55 -11.94
N LEU A 526 17.55 -24.00 -10.81
CA LEU A 526 17.19 -22.69 -10.32
C LEU A 526 18.36 -21.73 -10.54
N THR A 527 18.07 -20.51 -11.00
CA THR A 527 19.06 -19.42 -11.02
C THR A 527 18.57 -18.33 -10.08
N ALA A 528 19.35 -18.05 -9.03
CA ALA A 528 19.13 -16.86 -8.20
C ALA A 528 19.65 -15.63 -8.95
N GLU A 529 18.89 -14.53 -8.95
CA GLU A 529 19.42 -13.21 -9.26
C GLU A 529 19.75 -12.51 -7.94
N GLU A 530 21.05 -12.25 -7.73
CA GLU A 530 21.66 -11.44 -6.66
C GLU A 530 21.55 -11.97 -5.21
N ALA A 531 22.45 -12.90 -4.88
CA ALA A 531 23.15 -12.88 -3.59
C ALA A 531 24.65 -12.98 -3.90
N ASP A 532 25.50 -12.25 -3.17
CA ASP A 532 26.96 -12.32 -3.25
C ASP A 532 27.46 -13.76 -2.98
N LEU A 533 27.44 -14.61 -4.00
CA LEU A 533 28.07 -15.92 -4.04
C LEU A 533 29.23 -15.82 -5.04
N GLU A 534 30.45 -15.99 -4.53
CA GLU A 534 31.67 -16.03 -5.35
C GLU A 534 31.59 -17.20 -6.34
N ASP A 535 31.93 -16.93 -7.61
CA ASP A 535 32.26 -17.87 -8.70
C ASP A 535 31.71 -19.32 -8.61
N GLY A 536 30.61 -19.59 -9.34
CA GLY A 536 30.45 -20.89 -10.02
C GLY A 536 29.43 -21.90 -9.50
N ASP A 537 28.57 -21.55 -8.53
CA ASP A 537 27.58 -22.50 -7.98
C ASP A 537 26.30 -22.56 -8.83
N ILE A 538 26.11 -23.69 -9.53
CA ILE A 538 24.84 -24.09 -10.16
C ILE A 538 24.17 -25.08 -9.19
N LEU A 539 23.18 -24.63 -8.43
CA LEU A 539 22.36 -25.51 -7.59
C LEU A 539 21.44 -26.37 -8.48
N ARG A 540 21.68 -27.69 -8.49
CA ARG A 540 21.14 -28.63 -9.49
C ARG A 540 20.18 -29.69 -8.93
N TRP A 541 18.90 -29.38 -8.78
CA TRP A 541 17.97 -30.13 -7.92
C TRP A 541 17.38 -31.33 -8.66
N SER A 542 17.47 -32.53 -8.07
CA SER A 542 17.03 -33.80 -8.69
C SER A 542 15.91 -34.45 -7.89
N TRP A 543 14.85 -34.93 -8.56
CA TRP A 543 13.65 -35.42 -7.88
C TRP A 543 13.36 -36.88 -8.21
N LEU A 544 13.06 -37.67 -7.18
CA LEU A 544 12.62 -39.05 -7.31
C LEU A 544 11.09 -39.15 -7.15
N ILE A 545 10.36 -39.31 -8.26
CA ILE A 545 8.96 -39.72 -8.19
C ILE A 545 8.90 -41.25 -8.19
N LYS A 546 8.55 -41.82 -7.03
CA LYS A 546 8.13 -43.22 -6.94
C LYS A 546 6.68 -43.31 -7.41
N ALA A 547 6.43 -44.03 -8.50
CA ALA A 547 5.07 -44.45 -8.87
C ALA A 547 4.54 -45.51 -7.90
#